data_AF-A0A2M7T6V3-F1
#
_entry.id   AF-A0A2M7T6V3-F1
#
_cell.length_a   1.000
_cell.length_b   1.000
_cell.length_c   1.000
_cell.angle_alpha   90.00
_cell.angle_beta   90.00
_cell.angle_gamma   90.00
#
_symmetry.space_group_name_H-M   'P 1'
#
loop_
_entity.id
_entity.type
_entity.pdbx_description
1 polymer ?
#
loop_
_entity_poly.entity_id
_entity_poly.type
_entity_poly.pdbx_seq_one_letter_code
_entity_poly.pdbx_strand_id
1 'polypeptide(L)'
;MRRISCKRICRPKVTIKDIDAQRSSNSGRWMPVPDGLVCSGCTACVKICPTGAITLKNDRQLVFKYDACIACRACVDACAPGALVMGPGIDGATSRGALTHTFSINKLSPNLPEKPQTKDAVIPEKIKIFARSMHVREVDCGSCNACELEIAAISNPVYDAERFGIHIVAS
;
A
#
# COMPACT_ATOMS: atom_id res chain seq x y z
N MET A 1 -1.21 20.18 -39.26
CA MET A 1 -1.66 19.87 -37.88
C MET A 1 -0.83 20.67 -36.88
N ARG A 2 -1.42 21.68 -36.23
CA ARG A 2 -0.74 22.49 -35.21
C ARG A 2 -0.56 21.63 -33.95
N ARG A 3 0.69 21.36 -33.57
CA ARG A 3 1.02 20.77 -32.26
C ARG A 3 0.50 21.73 -31.20
N ILE A 4 -0.51 21.31 -30.43
CA ILE A 4 -0.91 22.01 -29.22
C ILE A 4 0.31 21.95 -28.30
N SER A 5 1.04 23.07 -28.15
CA SER A 5 2.10 23.14 -27.17
C SER A 5 1.44 23.16 -25.81
N CYS A 6 1.33 21.99 -25.18
CA CYS A 6 0.95 21.91 -23.78
C CYS A 6 2.07 22.59 -22.97
N LYS A 7 1.94 23.90 -22.74
CA LYS A 7 2.78 24.65 -21.81
C LYS A 7 2.53 24.05 -20.43
N ARG A 8 3.40 23.13 -20.01
CA ARG A 8 3.43 22.60 -18.64
C ARG A 8 3.61 23.79 -17.69
N ILE A 9 2.59 24.06 -16.88
CA ILE A 9 2.51 25.19 -15.94
C ILE A 9 3.68 25.16 -14.93
N CYS A 10 4.22 23.98 -14.64
CA CYS A 10 5.44 23.83 -13.86
C CYS A 10 6.40 22.88 -14.59
N ARG A 11 7.69 23.23 -14.69
CA ARG A 11 8.75 22.24 -14.88
C ARG A 11 9.10 21.74 -13.47
N PRO A 12 8.57 20.61 -12.97
CA PRO A 12 9.06 20.13 -11.70
C PRO A 12 10.49 19.63 -11.95
N LYS A 13 11.46 20.21 -11.23
CA LYS A 13 12.71 19.51 -10.95
C LYS A 13 12.28 18.14 -10.38
N VAL A 14 12.97 17.08 -10.79
CA VAL A 14 12.75 15.75 -10.19
C VAL A 14 12.99 15.93 -8.69
N THR A 15 11.92 15.98 -7.90
CA THR A 15 11.96 16.28 -6.46
C THR A 15 12.40 15.06 -5.66
N ILE A 16 12.24 13.87 -6.25
CA ILE A 16 12.55 12.59 -5.64
C ILE A 16 13.67 11.95 -6.45
N LYS A 17 14.91 12.03 -5.93
CA LYS A 17 16.11 11.55 -6.63
C LYS A 17 16.20 10.02 -6.64
N ASP A 18 15.65 9.37 -5.62
CA ASP A 18 15.62 7.91 -5.45
C ASP A 18 14.20 7.46 -5.11
N ILE A 19 13.46 7.02 -6.13
CA ILE A 19 12.08 6.56 -5.98
C ILE A 19 12.01 5.33 -5.07
N ASP A 20 13.01 4.45 -5.16
CA ASP A 20 13.13 3.24 -4.33
C ASP A 20 13.48 3.54 -2.86
N ALA A 21 14.18 4.65 -2.59
CA ALA A 21 14.47 5.07 -1.22
C ALA A 21 13.22 5.68 -0.55
N GLN A 22 12.42 6.44 -1.30
CA GLN A 22 11.17 7.02 -0.78
C GLN A 22 9.99 6.04 -0.71
N ARG A 23 10.00 4.92 -1.48
CA ARG A 23 9.01 3.83 -1.37
C ARG A 23 8.80 3.37 0.08
N SER A 24 9.86 3.33 0.88
CA SER A 24 9.83 2.81 2.26
C SER A 24 9.48 3.83 3.34
N SER A 25 9.65 5.12 3.10
CA SER A 25 9.54 6.13 4.17
C SER A 25 8.31 7.00 4.08
N ASN A 26 7.62 7.06 2.93
CA ASN A 26 6.55 8.03 2.72
C ASN A 26 5.50 7.65 1.67
N SER A 27 5.34 6.37 1.33
CA SER A 27 4.34 5.91 0.34
C SER A 27 2.89 6.15 0.76
N GLY A 28 2.62 6.76 1.91
CA GLY A 28 1.27 7.02 2.42
C GLY A 28 0.44 5.76 2.69
N ARG A 29 0.97 4.57 2.36
CA ARG A 29 0.34 3.27 2.56
C ARG A 29 0.56 2.82 3.98
N TRP A 30 -0.27 3.38 4.84
CA TRP A 30 -0.39 2.91 6.20
C TRP A 30 -1.37 1.74 6.21
N MET A 31 -0.86 0.55 6.51
CA MET A 31 -1.66 -0.68 6.63
C MET A 31 -1.54 -1.27 8.02
N PRO A 32 -2.53 -2.06 8.48
CA PRO A 32 -2.42 -2.76 9.75
C PRO A 32 -1.32 -3.83 9.67
N VAL A 33 -0.32 -3.70 10.52
CA VAL A 33 0.79 -4.64 10.68
C VAL A 33 0.70 -5.22 12.10
N PRO A 34 0.57 -6.55 12.24
CA PRO A 34 0.56 -7.19 13.55
C PRO A 34 1.97 -7.41 14.11
N ASP A 35 2.14 -7.09 15.38
CA ASP A 35 3.24 -7.57 16.21
C ASP A 35 2.87 -8.93 16.81
N GLY A 36 3.54 -9.97 16.32
CA GLY A 36 3.32 -11.35 16.77
C GLY A 36 3.77 -11.62 18.21
N LEU A 37 4.62 -10.79 18.82
CA LEU A 37 5.03 -10.95 20.22
C LEU A 37 3.99 -10.45 21.22
N VAL A 38 3.23 -9.42 20.84
CA VAL A 38 2.19 -8.81 21.67
C VAL A 38 0.83 -9.48 21.46
N CYS A 39 0.62 -10.11 20.30
CA CYS A 39 -0.65 -10.71 19.94
C CYS A 39 -1.06 -11.86 20.87
N SER A 40 -2.25 -11.76 21.47
CA SER A 40 -2.83 -12.81 22.33
C SER A 40 -3.69 -13.84 21.58
N GLY A 41 -3.92 -13.66 20.28
CA GLY A 41 -4.78 -14.58 19.49
C GLY A 41 -6.28 -14.48 19.77
N CYS A 42 -6.76 -13.43 20.45
CA CYS A 42 -8.17 -13.29 20.88
C CYS A 42 -9.23 -13.18 19.77
N THR A 43 -8.85 -13.13 18.48
CA THR A 43 -9.73 -13.02 17.29
C THR A 43 -10.59 -11.76 17.18
N ALA A 44 -10.43 -10.75 18.05
CA ALA A 44 -11.21 -9.50 17.97
C ALA A 44 -11.09 -8.82 16.59
N CYS A 45 -9.88 -8.79 16.03
CA CYS A 45 -9.61 -8.24 14.69
C CYS A 45 -10.30 -9.00 13.55
N VAL A 46 -10.49 -10.33 13.69
CA VAL A 46 -11.19 -11.16 12.71
C VAL A 46 -12.69 -10.84 12.71
N LYS A 47 -13.28 -10.71 13.90
CA LYS A 47 -14.72 -10.45 14.06
C LYS A 47 -15.15 -9.06 13.60
N ILE A 48 -14.30 -8.05 13.82
CA ILE A 48 -14.62 -6.65 13.47
C ILE A 48 -14.38 -6.33 12.00
N CYS A 49 -13.67 -7.19 11.25
CA CYS A 49 -13.28 -6.90 9.88
C CYS A 49 -14.48 -6.99 8.93
N PRO A 50 -14.96 -5.89 8.34
CA PRO A 50 -16.16 -5.92 7.49
C PRO A 50 -15.92 -6.65 6.17
N THR A 51 -14.67 -6.71 5.69
CA THR A 51 -14.31 -7.34 4.42
C THR A 51 -13.83 -8.79 4.56
N GLY A 52 -13.68 -9.29 5.80
CA GLY A 52 -13.10 -10.62 6.04
C GLY A 52 -11.64 -10.75 5.62
N ALA A 53 -10.89 -9.64 5.57
CA ALA A 53 -9.48 -9.60 5.17
C ALA A 53 -8.55 -10.31 6.17
N ILE A 54 -8.99 -10.56 7.41
CA ILE A 54 -8.18 -11.16 8.47
C ILE A 54 -8.79 -12.51 8.84
N THR A 55 -7.99 -13.57 8.84
CA THR A 55 -8.40 -14.91 9.26
C THR A 55 -7.38 -15.52 10.20
N LEU A 56 -7.80 -16.38 11.13
CA LEU A 56 -6.91 -17.12 12.02
C LEU A 56 -6.84 -18.59 11.56
N LYS A 57 -5.62 -19.09 11.28
CA LYS A 57 -5.34 -20.49 10.97
C LYS A 57 -4.62 -21.16 12.15
N ASN A 58 -5.01 -22.40 12.45
CA ASN A 58 -4.37 -23.26 13.46
C ASN A 58 -4.19 -22.61 14.84
N ASP A 59 -5.07 -21.67 15.20
CA ASP A 59 -5.05 -20.85 16.43
C ASP A 59 -3.72 -20.13 16.73
N ARG A 60 -2.83 -20.05 15.74
CA ARG A 60 -1.45 -19.57 15.91
C ARG A 60 -0.99 -18.68 14.75
N GLN A 61 -1.74 -18.60 13.66
CA GLN A 61 -1.34 -17.85 12.47
C GLN A 61 -2.44 -16.90 12.01
N LEU A 62 -2.19 -15.59 12.08
CA LEU A 62 -3.05 -14.59 11.48
C LEU A 62 -2.70 -14.42 10.01
N VAL A 63 -3.66 -14.71 9.13
CA VAL A 63 -3.54 -14.52 7.69
C VAL A 63 -4.26 -13.23 7.29
N PHE A 64 -3.51 -12.27 6.77
CA PHE A 64 -3.97 -11.01 6.25
C PHE A 64 -4.01 -11.04 4.72
N LYS A 65 -5.19 -10.80 4.16
CA LYS A 65 -5.44 -10.63 2.73
C LYS A 65 -5.54 -9.14 2.43
N TYR A 66 -4.41 -8.52 2.07
CA TYR A 66 -4.34 -7.07 1.86
C TYR A 66 -5.04 -6.61 0.58
N ASP A 67 -5.33 -7.52 -0.35
CA ASP A 67 -6.19 -7.28 -1.52
C ASP A 67 -7.65 -6.99 -1.15
N ALA A 68 -8.13 -7.51 -0.01
CA ALA A 68 -9.47 -7.26 0.51
C ALA A 68 -9.50 -6.19 1.62
N CYS A 69 -8.35 -5.63 2.01
CA CYS A 69 -8.26 -4.66 3.09
C CYS A 69 -8.62 -3.26 2.58
N ILE A 70 -9.68 -2.66 3.14
CA ILE A 70 -10.10 -1.28 2.83
C ILE A 70 -9.44 -0.23 3.73
N ALA A 71 -8.40 -0.60 4.49
CA ALA A 71 -7.68 0.27 5.42
C ALA A 71 -8.57 1.06 6.41
N CYS A 72 -9.72 0.50 6.80
CA CYS A 72 -10.69 1.18 7.69
C CYS A 72 -10.24 1.32 9.16
N ARG A 73 -9.08 0.77 9.53
CA ARG A 73 -8.49 0.81 10.88
C ARG A 73 -9.29 0.13 12.01
N ALA A 74 -10.51 -0.35 11.78
CA ALA A 74 -11.34 -1.01 12.80
C ALA A 74 -10.63 -2.15 13.58
N CYS A 75 -9.75 -2.90 12.92
CA CYS A 75 -8.96 -3.96 13.56
C CYS A 75 -7.90 -3.46 14.55
N VAL A 76 -7.31 -2.29 14.29
CA VAL A 76 -6.35 -1.62 15.18
C VAL A 76 -7.08 -1.14 16.42
N ASP A 77 -8.22 -0.47 16.24
CA ASP A 77 -8.99 0.11 17.34
C ASP A 77 -9.62 -0.97 18.25
N ALA A 78 -9.98 -2.13 17.68
CA ALA A 78 -10.48 -3.27 18.44
C ALA A 78 -9.39 -4.10 19.15
N CYS A 79 -8.10 -3.83 18.89
CA CYS A 79 -7.01 -4.64 19.43
C CYS A 79 -6.67 -4.23 20.86
N ALA A 80 -7.32 -4.85 21.85
CA ALA A 80 -7.04 -4.57 23.28
C ALA A 80 -5.56 -4.75 23.69
N PRO A 81 -4.81 -5.76 23.20
CA PRO A 81 -3.37 -5.87 23.49
C PRO A 81 -2.50 -4.79 22.83
N GLY A 82 -3.02 -4.01 21.88
CA GLY A 82 -2.20 -3.08 21.08
C GLY A 82 -1.25 -3.76 20.09
N ALA A 83 -1.50 -5.02 19.75
CA ALA A 83 -0.65 -5.80 18.86
C ALA A 83 -0.76 -5.38 17.38
N LEU A 84 -1.76 -4.59 16.99
CA LEU A 84 -1.92 -4.11 15.61
C LEU A 84 -1.60 -2.63 15.55
N VAL A 85 -0.66 -2.25 14.68
CA VAL A 85 -0.28 -0.85 14.46
C VAL A 85 -0.43 -0.50 12.99
N MET A 86 -0.72 0.76 12.71
CA MET A 86 -0.58 1.27 11.35
C MET A 86 0.92 1.44 11.10
N GLY A 87 1.44 0.76 10.08
CA GLY A 87 2.83 0.87 9.67
C GLY A 87 2.95 0.99 8.15
N PRO A 88 4.15 1.24 7.63
CA PRO A 88 4.42 1.13 6.20
C PRO A 88 3.97 -0.25 5.75
N GLY A 89 2.93 -0.30 4.91
CA GLY A 89 2.36 -1.55 4.46
C GLY A 89 3.30 -2.31 3.54
N ILE A 90 2.76 -3.34 2.90
CA ILE A 90 3.47 -4.04 1.85
C ILE A 90 3.53 -3.17 0.59
N ASP A 91 4.68 -3.19 -0.08
CA ASP A 91 4.78 -2.68 -1.45
C ASP A 91 3.85 -3.51 -2.37
N GLY A 92 3.33 -2.90 -3.44
CA GLY A 92 2.37 -3.59 -4.29
C GLY A 92 2.92 -4.86 -4.93
N ALA A 93 2.01 -5.78 -5.23
CA ALA A 93 2.38 -7.12 -5.65
C ALA A 93 2.20 -7.35 -7.15
N THR A 94 3.06 -8.17 -7.73
CA THR A 94 2.91 -8.63 -9.12
C THR A 94 1.79 -9.68 -9.26
N SER A 95 1.34 -10.29 -8.16
CA SER A 95 0.26 -11.29 -8.15
C SER A 95 -0.60 -11.15 -6.89
N ARG A 96 -1.89 -11.51 -6.97
CA ARG A 96 -2.82 -11.43 -5.82
C ARG A 96 -2.37 -12.27 -4.62
N GLY A 97 -1.78 -13.45 -4.88
CA GLY A 97 -1.28 -14.32 -3.82
C GLY A 97 -0.17 -13.68 -2.98
N ALA A 98 0.63 -12.79 -3.58
CA ALA A 98 1.69 -12.08 -2.88
C ALA A 98 1.18 -10.95 -1.96
N LEU A 99 -0.12 -10.62 -1.99
CA LEU A 99 -0.76 -9.71 -1.02
C LEU A 99 -1.31 -10.45 0.20
N THR A 100 -1.16 -11.79 0.26
CA THR A 100 -1.58 -12.58 1.41
C THR A 100 -0.38 -12.83 2.33
N HIS A 101 -0.38 -12.21 3.51
CA HIS A 101 0.67 -12.36 4.50
C HIS A 101 0.21 -13.20 5.68
N THR A 102 1.09 -14.05 6.18
CA THR A 102 0.81 -14.90 7.34
C THR A 102 1.76 -14.53 8.47
N PHE A 103 1.19 -14.19 9.61
CA PHE A 103 1.88 -13.76 10.81
C PHE A 103 1.68 -14.81 11.91
N SER A 104 2.78 -15.31 12.48
CA SER A 104 2.71 -16.29 13.56
C SER A 104 2.69 -15.60 14.92
N ILE A 105 1.76 -16.00 15.78
CA ILE A 105 1.68 -15.58 17.18
C ILE A 105 2.89 -16.14 17.94
N ASN A 106 3.45 -15.38 18.88
CA ASN A 106 4.67 -15.67 19.63
C ASN A 106 5.95 -15.78 18.80
N LYS A 107 5.92 -15.34 17.54
CA LYS A 107 7.12 -15.06 16.77
C LYS A 107 7.11 -13.58 16.46
N LEU A 108 8.28 -12.95 16.57
CA LEU A 108 8.46 -11.66 15.92
C LEU A 108 8.04 -11.88 14.48
N SER A 109 7.00 -11.16 14.04
CA SER A 109 6.72 -11.09 12.62
C SER A 109 8.07 -10.78 11.98
N PRO A 110 8.51 -11.49 10.93
CA PRO A 110 9.64 -10.96 10.17
C PRO A 110 9.28 -9.50 9.94
N ASN A 111 10.21 -8.62 10.31
CA ASN A 111 10.07 -7.21 10.02
C ASN A 111 9.44 -7.10 8.65
N LEU A 112 8.42 -6.24 8.54
CA LEU A 112 8.01 -5.57 7.31
C LEU A 112 8.91 -5.98 6.15
N PRO A 113 8.40 -6.75 5.18
CA PRO A 113 9.19 -7.63 4.33
C PRO A 113 10.59 -7.07 4.18
N GLU A 114 11.56 -7.70 4.87
CA GLU A 114 12.97 -7.31 4.79
C GLU A 114 13.22 -7.03 3.32
N LYS A 115 13.47 -5.75 2.98
CA LYS A 115 13.47 -5.19 1.61
C LYS A 115 13.78 -6.32 0.65
N PRO A 116 12.93 -6.66 -0.35
CA PRO A 116 13.20 -7.79 -1.21
C PRO A 116 14.67 -7.70 -1.63
N GLN A 117 15.50 -8.59 -1.08
CA GLN A 117 16.96 -8.59 -1.29
C GLN A 117 17.28 -9.13 -2.68
N THR A 118 16.39 -8.87 -3.64
CA THR A 118 16.65 -9.09 -5.04
C THR A 118 17.61 -7.98 -5.47
N LYS A 119 18.90 -8.28 -5.35
CA LYS A 119 19.98 -7.66 -6.12
C LYS A 119 19.70 -7.71 -7.64
N ASP A 120 18.67 -8.44 -8.06
CA ASP A 120 18.17 -8.52 -9.43
C ASP A 120 16.65 -8.26 -9.52
N ALA A 121 16.16 -7.15 -8.94
CA ALA A 121 14.92 -6.59 -9.46
C ALA A 121 15.23 -6.12 -10.89
N VAL A 122 15.11 -7.04 -11.86
CA VAL A 122 15.17 -6.72 -13.29
C VAL A 122 14.09 -5.67 -13.52
N ILE A 123 14.49 -4.41 -13.57
CA ILE A 123 13.68 -3.29 -14.00
C ILE A 123 13.37 -3.61 -15.47
N PRO A 124 12.16 -4.07 -15.83
CA PRO A 124 11.88 -4.37 -17.22
C PRO A 124 12.09 -3.08 -18.02
N GLU A 125 12.70 -3.20 -19.20
CA GLU A 125 13.03 -2.10 -20.13
C GLU A 125 11.85 -1.13 -20.38
N LYS A 126 10.62 -1.61 -20.09
CA LYS A 126 9.34 -0.90 -20.08
C LYS A 126 9.26 0.33 -19.15
N ILE A 127 10.19 0.54 -18.21
CA ILE A 127 10.16 1.71 -17.31
C ILE A 127 10.75 2.99 -17.97
N LYS A 128 11.34 2.90 -19.18
CA LYS A 128 11.80 4.08 -19.95
C LYS A 128 10.71 5.14 -20.18
N ILE A 129 9.44 4.75 -20.27
CA ILE A 129 8.30 5.67 -20.45
C ILE A 129 8.09 6.55 -19.20
N PHE A 130 8.43 6.04 -18.02
CA PHE A 130 8.28 6.71 -16.72
C PHE A 130 9.64 6.99 -16.06
N ALA A 131 10.63 7.41 -16.84
CA ALA A 131 11.94 7.85 -16.33
C ALA A 131 11.87 9.07 -15.38
N ARG A 132 10.66 9.59 -15.10
CA ARG A 132 10.36 10.69 -14.18
C ARG A 132 9.02 10.42 -13.49
N SER A 133 8.89 10.83 -12.23
CA SER A 133 7.63 10.77 -11.49
C SER A 133 6.59 11.76 -12.04
N MET A 134 5.36 11.30 -12.25
CA MET A 134 4.18 12.12 -12.58
C MET A 134 3.37 12.37 -11.31
N HIS A 135 3.15 13.63 -10.96
CA HIS A 135 2.30 14.03 -9.83
C HIS A 135 0.99 14.58 -10.40
N VAL A 136 -0.12 13.91 -10.10
CA VAL A 136 -1.46 14.25 -10.62
C VAL A 136 -2.28 14.81 -9.47
N ARG A 137 -2.77 16.04 -9.64
CA ARG A 137 -3.75 16.64 -8.74
C ARG A 137 -5.11 16.59 -9.43
N GLU A 138 -6.03 15.88 -8.80
CA GLU A 138 -7.43 15.86 -9.23
C GLU A 138 -8.10 17.20 -8.85
N VAL A 139 -8.98 17.69 -9.71
CA VAL A 139 -9.87 18.81 -9.42
C VAL A 139 -11.29 18.32 -9.64
N ASP A 140 -12.03 18.20 -8.55
CA ASP A 140 -13.46 17.87 -8.57
C ASP A 140 -14.29 19.17 -8.72
N CYS A 141 -15.20 19.18 -9.70
CA CYS A 141 -16.12 20.30 -9.99
C CYS A 141 -17.59 19.93 -9.67
N GLY A 142 -17.82 18.91 -8.85
CA GLY A 142 -19.15 18.46 -8.42
C GLY A 142 -19.45 17.01 -8.80
N SER A 143 -18.65 16.07 -8.33
CA SER A 143 -18.81 14.63 -8.59
C SER A 143 -19.71 13.92 -7.57
N CYS A 144 -20.02 12.65 -7.85
CA CYS A 144 -20.69 11.74 -6.93
C CYS A 144 -19.72 10.93 -6.05
N ASN A 145 -18.45 11.34 -5.95
CA ASN A 145 -17.36 10.66 -5.24
C ASN A 145 -16.95 9.28 -5.84
N ALA A 146 -17.54 8.86 -6.97
CA ALA A 146 -17.21 7.58 -7.60
C ALA A 146 -15.82 7.60 -8.25
N CYS A 147 -15.46 8.69 -8.93
CA CYS A 147 -14.16 8.85 -9.59
C CYS A 147 -13.03 8.90 -8.58
N GLU A 148 -13.23 9.57 -7.45
CA GLU A 148 -12.30 9.76 -6.35
C GLU A 148 -12.01 8.43 -5.67
N LEU A 149 -13.03 7.57 -5.51
CA LEU A 149 -12.86 6.20 -5.00
C LEU A 149 -12.01 5.35 -5.96
N GLU A 150 -12.19 5.49 -7.27
CA GLU A 150 -11.34 4.80 -8.25
C GLU A 150 -9.91 5.35 -8.24
N ILE A 151 -9.73 6.67 -8.14
CA ILE A 151 -8.42 7.31 -8.02
C ILE A 151 -7.71 6.89 -6.74
N ALA A 152 -8.43 6.78 -5.63
CA ALA A 152 -7.90 6.23 -4.38
C ALA A 152 -7.53 4.75 -4.54
N ALA A 153 -8.35 3.97 -5.26
CA ALA A 153 -8.07 2.56 -5.52
C ALA A 153 -6.77 2.36 -6.31
N ILE A 154 -6.41 3.26 -7.22
CA ILE A 154 -5.13 3.21 -7.96
C ILE A 154 -3.90 3.17 -7.02
N SER A 155 -4.03 3.73 -5.81
CA SER A 155 -2.98 3.75 -4.79
C SER A 155 -2.97 2.50 -3.90
N ASN A 156 -3.90 1.56 -4.08
CA ASN A 156 -3.94 0.33 -3.30
C ASN A 156 -2.81 -0.65 -3.73
N PRO A 157 -2.48 -1.66 -2.91
CA PRO A 157 -1.44 -2.65 -3.24
C PRO A 157 -1.74 -3.53 -4.46
N VAL A 158 -2.98 -3.54 -4.95
CA VAL A 158 -3.41 -4.33 -6.12
C VAL A 158 -3.05 -3.62 -7.42
N TYR A 159 -3.28 -2.31 -7.51
CA TYR A 159 -3.02 -1.50 -8.71
C TYR A 159 -1.65 -0.83 -8.67
N ASP A 160 -1.21 -0.38 -7.50
CA ASP A 160 0.13 0.12 -7.20
C ASP A 160 0.73 1.03 -8.30
N ALA A 161 0.01 2.08 -8.70
CA ALA A 161 0.50 2.98 -9.75
C ALA A 161 1.77 3.75 -9.35
N GLU A 162 2.03 3.91 -8.05
CA GLU A 162 3.27 4.51 -7.56
C GLU A 162 4.50 3.68 -7.95
N ARG A 163 4.34 2.37 -8.19
CA ARG A 163 5.42 1.53 -8.73
C ARG A 163 5.93 2.05 -10.07
N PHE A 164 5.07 2.67 -10.85
CA PHE A 164 5.39 3.29 -12.14
C PHE A 164 5.68 4.80 -12.03
N GLY A 165 5.78 5.33 -10.80
CA GLY A 165 6.08 6.74 -10.54
C GLY A 165 4.90 7.69 -10.74
N ILE A 166 3.67 7.20 -10.71
CA ILE A 166 2.47 8.04 -10.70
C ILE A 166 2.03 8.24 -9.25
N HIS A 167 1.99 9.49 -8.79
CA HIS A 167 1.53 9.87 -7.46
C HIS A 167 0.31 10.76 -7.56
N ILE A 168 -0.76 10.40 -6.85
CA ILE A 168 -1.92 11.28 -6.66
C ILE A 168 -1.62 12.18 -5.47
N VAL A 169 -1.55 13.49 -5.71
CA VAL A 169 -1.30 14.46 -4.64
C VAL A 169 -2.61 14.96 -4.05
N ALA A 170 -2.62 15.18 -2.74
CA ALA A 170 -3.79 15.75 -2.05
C ALA A 170 -4.19 17.10 -2.69
N SER A 171 -5.51 17.29 -2.83
CA SER A 171 -6.13 18.54 -3.26
C SER A 171 -6.12 19.61 -2.17
#